data_AF-A0A285CFR5-F1
#
_entry.id   AF-A0A285CFR5-F1
#
_cell.length_a   1.000
_cell.length_b   1.000
_cell.length_c   1.000
_cell.angle_alpha   90.00
_cell.angle_beta   90.00
_cell.angle_gamma   90.00
#
_symmetry.space_group_name_H-M   'P 1'
#
loop_
_entity.id
_entity.type
_entity.pdbx_description
1 polymer ?
#
loop_
_entity_poly.entity_id
_entity_poly.type
_entity_poly.pdbx_seq_one_letter_code
_entity_poly.pdbx_strand_id
1 'polypeptide(L)'
;MPLSHDHIRTTVDAYLARHPDEHEQLGALLDALNRTGDEIASRSTFTGHVTCSAIVIDPLGRILHVLHLASGKILTPGGHLEPTDQSLAAAALRELNEETGIPPQAVTPWPGYETVPLDIDIHDIDAAPGKGEPGHRHFDLRFLFRLHTANEVKVSLQEEEVAGIEWRPVDRAASPSLREKLLKLSLQVEPETTNASALIYNDRGEYLLHLRDYFPGEIWEPGMWSLLGGGRESQDVTLEHTVRRELAEEAGLDIADLTPFGTEYASDDTGTVVPIAIYTGRWNGDPRQLRLTEGVMLAWFAPDDLHRLRIADTTSDLVRRHAAGRPTSTAPQSGLPSPEEPRPASPNGTVLNVIGVHLYLERPDGTVLLGLRHPNSTFAPSTWHTLAGHCEQENAIACLIREAREEAGLRIERQDVELVHVVHHIDKAGDRPRMGLFFRARAWSGEPELREPDKCTEWKFWDPAALPDDLVSYTRLAIGKIQNGELYSETGWPA
;
A
#
# COMPACT_ATOMS: atom_id res chain seq x y z
N MET A 1 11.32 24.14 41.19
CA MET A 1 12.01 23.43 42.28
C MET A 1 12.24 22.03 41.77
N PRO A 2 13.44 21.45 41.92
CA PRO A 2 13.71 20.12 41.42
C PRO A 2 12.71 19.11 41.99
N LEU A 3 12.36 18.10 41.20
CA LEU A 3 11.41 17.07 41.61
C LEU A 3 11.90 16.39 42.89
N SER A 4 11.02 16.30 43.88
CA SER A 4 11.40 15.82 45.21
C SER A 4 11.66 14.32 45.21
N HIS A 5 12.52 13.90 46.13
CA HIS A 5 12.81 12.50 46.40
C HIS A 5 11.52 11.69 46.67
N ASP A 6 10.58 12.29 47.40
CA ASP A 6 9.26 11.71 47.69
C ASP A 6 8.39 11.52 46.44
N HIS A 7 8.47 12.45 45.48
CA HIS A 7 7.73 12.33 44.22
C HIS A 7 8.25 11.15 43.37
N ILE A 8 9.57 10.99 43.30
CA ILE A 8 10.21 9.86 42.62
C ILE A 8 9.81 8.55 43.31
N ARG A 9 9.93 8.49 44.65
CA ARG A 9 9.52 7.31 45.42
C ARG A 9 8.07 6.92 45.17
N THR A 10 7.15 7.88 45.26
CA THR A 10 5.72 7.65 45.02
C THR A 10 5.46 7.07 43.63
N THR A 11 6.19 7.55 42.62
CA THR A 11 6.08 7.07 41.24
C THR A 11 6.60 5.64 41.09
N VAL A 12 7.75 5.33 41.71
CA VAL A 12 8.33 3.98 41.70
C VAL A 12 7.46 2.98 42.48
N ASP A 13 6.89 3.38 43.61
CA ASP A 13 5.97 2.54 44.39
C ASP A 13 4.68 2.25 43.59
N ALA A 14 4.14 3.25 42.88
CA ALA A 14 2.98 3.07 41.99
C ALA A 14 3.28 2.14 40.80
N TYR A 15 4.51 2.19 40.29
CA TYR A 15 5.00 1.27 39.26
C TYR A 15 5.11 -0.16 39.80
N LEU A 16 5.76 -0.36 40.94
CA LEU A 16 5.94 -1.68 41.57
C LEU A 16 4.61 -2.30 42.01
N ALA A 17 3.60 -1.50 42.32
CA ALA A 17 2.25 -2.00 42.55
C ALA A 17 1.64 -2.70 41.32
N ARG A 18 2.08 -2.34 40.10
CA ARG A 18 1.68 -2.96 38.83
C ARG A 18 2.63 -4.08 38.38
N HIS A 19 3.90 -3.99 38.76
CA HIS A 19 4.97 -4.92 38.39
C HIS A 19 5.71 -5.44 39.64
N PRO A 20 5.02 -6.16 40.55
CA PRO A 20 5.61 -6.59 41.82
C PRO A 20 6.79 -7.57 41.63
N ASP A 21 6.79 -8.29 40.53
CA ASP A 21 7.83 -9.21 40.06
C ASP A 21 9.16 -8.51 39.71
N GLU A 22 9.17 -7.20 39.49
CA GLU A 22 10.39 -6.43 39.18
C GLU A 22 11.07 -5.82 40.40
N HIS A 23 10.54 -6.05 41.61
CA HIS A 23 11.09 -5.48 42.84
C HIS A 23 12.57 -5.86 43.06
N GLU A 24 12.97 -7.10 42.76
CA GLU A 24 14.37 -7.52 42.91
C GLU A 24 15.28 -6.82 41.89
N GLN A 25 14.83 -6.72 40.63
CA GLN A 25 15.58 -6.06 39.55
C GLN A 25 15.78 -4.56 39.83
N LEU A 26 14.79 -3.90 40.44
CA LEU A 26 14.87 -2.49 40.80
C LEU A 26 15.57 -2.22 42.14
N GLY A 27 16.18 -3.23 42.77
CA GLY A 27 16.82 -3.11 44.08
C GLY A 27 17.84 -1.96 44.17
N ALA A 28 18.62 -1.72 43.12
CA ALA A 28 19.58 -0.61 43.09
C ALA A 28 18.92 0.78 43.15
N LEU A 29 17.77 0.95 42.49
CA LEU A 29 16.98 2.18 42.55
C LEU A 29 16.33 2.33 43.93
N LEU A 30 15.79 1.25 44.49
CA LEU A 30 15.18 1.25 45.83
C LEU A 30 16.21 1.57 46.92
N ASP A 31 17.42 1.03 46.82
CA ASP A 31 18.54 1.36 47.70
C ASP A 31 18.95 2.83 47.55
N ALA A 32 19.00 3.36 46.32
CA ALA A 32 19.26 4.77 46.08
C ALA A 32 18.18 5.67 46.70
N LEU A 33 16.91 5.29 46.56
CA LEU A 33 15.79 6.01 47.17
C LEU A 33 15.90 6.05 48.70
N ASN A 34 16.39 4.97 49.32
CA ASN A 34 16.49 4.84 50.78
C ASN A 34 17.71 5.56 51.39
N ARG A 35 18.67 6.00 50.57
CA ARG A 35 19.87 6.69 51.07
C ARG A 35 19.55 8.14 51.42
N THR A 36 19.75 8.48 52.68
CA THR A 36 19.59 9.84 53.18
C THR A 36 20.72 10.74 52.66
N GLY A 37 20.38 11.83 51.98
CA GLY A 37 21.33 12.85 51.53
C GLY A 37 21.70 12.78 50.04
N ASP A 38 21.28 11.73 49.32
CA ASP A 38 21.45 11.67 47.86
C ASP A 38 20.35 12.48 47.16
N GLU A 39 20.75 13.36 46.24
CA GLU A 39 19.84 14.06 45.34
C GLU A 39 19.68 13.26 44.05
N ILE A 40 18.92 12.17 44.09
CA ILE A 40 18.78 11.26 42.93
C ILE A 40 18.14 11.91 41.69
N ALA A 41 17.56 13.11 41.82
CA ALA A 41 17.08 13.90 40.68
C ALA A 41 18.21 14.68 39.97
N SER A 42 19.40 14.75 40.59
CA SER A 42 20.53 15.54 40.10
C SER A 42 21.48 14.68 39.29
N ARG A 43 21.83 15.13 38.09
CA ARG A 43 22.88 14.50 37.25
C ARG A 43 24.27 14.47 37.89
N SER A 44 24.48 15.21 38.97
CA SER A 44 25.73 15.20 39.75
C SER A 44 25.80 14.05 40.76
N THR A 45 24.74 13.25 40.89
CA THR A 45 24.67 12.11 41.81
C THR A 45 25.17 10.85 41.11
N PHE A 46 26.47 10.58 41.23
CA PHE A 46 27.15 9.47 40.55
C PHE A 46 26.96 8.09 41.20
N THR A 47 26.31 8.03 42.35
CA THR A 47 25.86 6.75 42.95
C THR A 47 24.66 6.16 42.19
N GLY A 48 24.06 6.96 41.30
CA GLY A 48 22.92 6.65 40.45
C GLY A 48 21.87 7.76 40.54
N HIS A 49 21.30 8.16 39.40
CA HIS A 49 20.29 9.20 39.34
C HIS A 49 19.22 8.92 38.28
N VAL A 50 18.09 9.62 38.40
CA VAL A 50 16.90 9.43 37.57
C VAL A 50 17.04 10.18 36.25
N THR A 51 16.69 9.48 35.18
CA THR A 51 16.41 10.05 33.86
C THR A 51 14.97 9.73 33.47
N CYS A 52 14.42 10.45 32.50
CA CYS A 52 13.07 10.22 32.00
C CYS A 52 13.06 10.14 30.49
N SER A 53 12.39 9.12 29.96
CA SER A 53 12.28 8.87 28.52
C SER A 53 10.82 8.80 28.07
N ALA A 54 10.57 9.22 26.82
CA ALA A 54 9.25 9.19 26.21
C ALA A 54 9.12 8.02 25.20
N ILE A 55 8.27 7.06 25.53
CA ILE A 55 7.80 6.04 24.59
C ILE A 55 6.60 6.64 23.85
N VAL A 56 6.80 7.10 22.62
CA VAL A 56 5.72 7.63 21.78
C VAL A 56 5.28 6.56 20.81
N ILE A 57 4.01 6.16 20.87
CA ILE A 57 3.37 5.26 19.91
C ILE A 57 2.60 6.10 18.89
N ASP A 58 2.94 5.95 17.61
CA ASP A 58 2.15 6.53 16.53
C ASP A 58 0.86 5.73 16.30
N PRO A 59 -0.12 6.26 15.55
CA PRO A 59 -1.35 5.51 15.35
C PRO A 59 -1.21 4.31 14.39
N LEU A 60 0.00 4.03 13.89
CA LEU A 60 0.38 2.77 13.21
C LEU A 60 0.91 1.70 14.19
N GLY A 61 0.99 1.99 15.49
CA GLY A 61 1.55 1.09 16.49
C GLY A 61 3.07 1.01 16.48
N ARG A 62 3.76 1.99 15.89
CA ARG A 62 5.23 2.08 15.88
C ARG A 62 5.69 3.00 17.01
N ILE A 63 6.89 2.73 17.51
CA ILE A 63 7.53 3.48 18.58
C ILE A 63 8.62 4.38 18.01
N LEU A 64 8.61 5.64 18.43
CA LEU A 64 9.65 6.61 18.12
C LEU A 64 10.98 6.23 18.76
N HIS A 65 12.04 6.18 17.95
CA HIS A 65 13.41 6.03 18.42
C HIS A 65 14.31 7.13 17.85
N VAL A 66 15.34 7.47 18.62
CA VAL A 66 16.43 8.37 18.26
C VAL A 66 17.74 7.59 18.15
N LEU A 67 18.60 7.98 17.21
CA LEU A 67 19.98 7.52 17.15
C LEU A 67 20.84 8.46 17.98
N HIS A 68 21.09 8.08 19.24
CA HIS A 68 21.79 8.91 20.20
C HIS A 68 23.30 8.96 19.91
N LEU A 69 23.84 10.15 19.67
CA LEU A 69 25.22 10.36 19.20
C LEU A 69 26.27 9.92 20.22
N ALA A 70 26.07 10.25 21.49
CA ALA A 70 27.07 9.98 22.51
C ALA A 70 27.21 8.49 22.84
N SER A 71 26.13 7.72 22.75
CA SER A 71 26.15 6.28 23.03
C SER A 71 26.23 5.41 21.76
N GLY A 72 25.94 5.96 20.58
CA GLY A 72 25.82 5.22 19.33
C GLY A 72 24.68 4.18 19.33
N LYS A 73 23.70 4.34 20.23
CA LYS A 73 22.59 3.39 20.44
C LYS A 73 21.29 3.96 19.90
N ILE A 74 20.34 3.07 19.62
CA ILE A 74 18.98 3.41 19.23
C ILE A 74 18.11 3.32 20.49
N LEU A 75 17.58 4.44 20.94
CA LEU A 75 16.88 4.60 22.21
C LEU A 75 15.57 5.37 22.00
N THR A 76 14.68 5.37 23.00
CA THR A 76 13.60 6.37 23.07
C THR A 76 14.20 7.74 23.41
N PRO A 77 13.62 8.85 22.94
CA PRO A 77 14.08 10.18 23.36
C PRO A 77 13.93 10.34 24.87
N GLY A 78 14.91 10.96 25.52
CA GLY A 78 14.96 11.01 26.97
C GLY A 78 16.29 11.49 27.53
N GLY A 79 16.23 12.05 28.73
CA GLY A 79 17.36 12.74 29.33
C GLY A 79 17.20 13.00 30.82
N HIS A 80 17.99 13.96 31.31
CA HIS A 80 18.10 14.25 32.75
C HIS A 80 16.95 15.14 33.22
N LEU A 81 16.69 15.14 34.53
CA LEU A 81 15.73 16.06 35.10
C LEU A 81 16.29 17.49 35.18
N GLU A 82 15.44 18.47 34.90
CA GLU A 82 15.72 19.89 35.02
C GLU A 82 14.90 20.55 36.16
N PRO A 83 15.40 21.65 36.76
CA PRO A 83 14.69 22.35 37.85
C PRO A 83 13.32 22.94 37.45
N THR A 84 13.08 23.06 36.15
CA THR A 84 11.87 23.58 35.47
C THR A 84 10.82 22.49 35.24
N ASP A 85 11.19 21.21 35.34
CA ASP A 85 10.27 20.09 35.11
C ASP A 85 9.18 20.06 36.19
N GLN A 86 7.92 19.99 35.75
CA GLN A 86 6.75 20.00 36.65
C GLN A 86 6.39 18.60 37.16
N SER A 87 6.81 17.56 36.45
CA SER A 87 6.64 16.15 36.80
C SER A 87 7.65 15.30 36.02
N LEU A 88 7.82 14.04 36.41
CA LEU A 88 8.70 13.10 35.68
C LEU A 88 8.22 12.87 34.23
N ALA A 89 6.90 12.81 34.01
CA ALA A 89 6.32 12.74 32.66
C ALA A 89 6.55 14.04 31.86
N ALA A 90 6.54 15.20 32.51
CA ALA A 90 6.84 16.47 31.87
C ALA A 90 8.33 16.56 31.43
N ALA A 91 9.24 15.99 32.22
CA ALA A 91 10.64 15.84 31.83
C ALA A 91 10.77 15.00 30.55
N ALA A 92 10.11 13.83 30.49
CA ALA A 92 10.09 13.01 29.27
C ALA A 92 9.53 13.76 28.04
N LEU A 93 8.48 14.56 28.22
CA LEU A 93 7.89 15.38 27.13
C LEU A 93 8.78 16.54 26.70
N ARG A 94 9.56 17.13 27.62
CA ARG A 94 10.54 18.16 27.30
C ARG A 94 11.65 17.57 26.42
N GLU A 95 12.23 16.45 26.84
CA GLU A 95 13.29 15.75 26.10
C GLU A 95 12.79 15.29 24.72
N LEU A 96 11.57 14.76 24.63
CA LEU A 96 10.90 14.46 23.36
C LEU A 96 10.91 15.67 22.42
N ASN A 97 10.53 16.84 22.92
CA ASN A 97 10.46 18.06 22.12
C ASN A 97 11.85 18.58 21.74
N GLU A 98 12.81 18.55 22.66
CA GLU A 98 14.18 19.02 22.42
C GLU A 98 14.89 18.15 21.38
N GLU A 99 14.84 16.83 21.54
CA GLU A 99 15.55 15.90 20.65
C GLU A 99 14.89 15.72 19.28
N THR A 100 13.55 15.82 19.21
CA THR A 100 12.79 15.42 18.01
C THR A 100 11.93 16.52 17.40
N GLY A 101 11.74 17.64 18.10
CA GLY A 101 10.83 18.72 17.71
C GLY A 101 9.34 18.37 17.85
N ILE A 102 8.99 17.17 18.36
CA ILE A 102 7.59 16.79 18.60
C ILE A 102 7.11 17.53 19.86
N PRO A 103 6.17 18.47 19.74
CA PRO A 103 5.82 19.28 20.89
C PRO A 103 4.88 18.52 21.84
N PRO A 104 4.85 18.84 23.15
CA PRO A 104 4.05 18.09 24.13
C PRO A 104 2.56 18.01 23.79
N GLN A 105 2.00 19.03 23.12
CA GLN A 105 0.60 19.03 22.67
C GLN A 105 0.30 18.10 21.48
N ALA A 106 1.32 17.52 20.85
CA ALA A 106 1.14 16.54 19.77
C ALA A 106 0.93 15.11 20.29
N VAL A 107 1.10 14.89 21.59
CA VAL A 107 0.94 13.58 22.21
C VAL A 107 -0.01 13.66 23.41
N THR A 108 -0.64 12.53 23.72
CA THR A 108 -1.41 12.34 24.96
C THR A 108 -0.84 11.18 25.76
N PRO A 109 -0.81 11.26 27.10
CA PRO A 109 -0.47 10.11 27.91
C PRO A 109 -1.41 8.94 27.62
N TRP A 110 -0.89 7.73 27.63
CA TRP A 110 -1.72 6.54 27.43
C TRP A 110 -2.71 6.38 28.60
N PRO A 111 -3.98 6.05 28.36
CA PRO A 111 -4.97 5.90 29.42
C PRO A 111 -4.50 4.92 30.51
N GLY A 112 -4.52 5.37 31.76
CA GLY A 112 -4.02 4.63 32.91
C GLY A 112 -2.51 4.72 33.13
N TYR A 113 -1.73 5.39 32.27
CA TYR A 113 -0.29 5.63 32.42
C TYR A 113 0.05 7.13 32.47
N GLU A 114 -0.90 7.97 32.92
CA GLU A 114 -0.76 9.43 32.96
C GLU A 114 0.37 9.89 33.89
N THR A 115 0.57 9.17 34.99
CA THR A 115 1.55 9.52 36.03
C THR A 115 2.45 8.36 36.42
N VAL A 116 2.29 7.20 35.80
CA VAL A 116 3.05 5.98 36.12
C VAL A 116 3.80 5.55 34.86
N PRO A 117 5.13 5.34 34.92
CA PRO A 117 5.88 4.89 33.76
C PRO A 117 5.42 3.49 33.32
N LEU A 118 5.63 3.17 32.04
CA LEU A 118 5.39 1.83 31.52
C LEU A 118 6.52 0.87 31.89
N ASP A 119 7.77 1.36 31.89
CA ASP A 119 8.97 0.57 32.13
C ASP A 119 9.97 1.40 32.95
N ILE A 120 10.74 0.73 33.80
CA ILE A 120 11.90 1.33 34.48
C ILE A 120 13.12 0.50 34.14
N ASP A 121 14.13 1.15 33.57
CA ASP A 121 15.38 0.52 33.17
C ASP A 121 16.54 1.04 33.99
N ILE A 122 17.45 0.13 34.35
CA ILE A 122 18.67 0.48 35.09
C ILE A 122 19.85 0.09 34.23
N HIS A 123 20.63 1.08 33.80
CA HIS A 123 21.80 0.84 32.95
C HIS A 123 23.01 1.65 33.38
N ASP A 124 24.19 1.10 33.10
CA ASP A 124 25.48 1.72 33.39
C ASP A 124 25.83 2.76 32.33
N ILE A 125 26.42 3.85 32.80
CA ILE A 125 27.04 4.91 32.01
C ILE A 125 28.55 4.84 32.22
N ASP A 126 29.28 4.78 31.10
CA ASP A 126 30.73 4.74 31.12
C ASP A 126 31.32 6.00 31.74
N ALA A 127 32.46 5.85 32.41
CA ALA A 127 33.19 6.99 32.94
C ALA A 127 33.62 7.93 31.80
N ALA A 128 33.45 9.23 31.99
CA ALA A 128 33.97 10.28 31.11
C ALA A 128 35.00 11.13 31.89
N PRO A 129 36.28 10.68 31.98
CA PRO A 129 37.31 11.38 32.74
C PRO A 129 37.52 12.84 32.31
N GLY A 130 37.33 13.13 31.01
CA GLY A 130 37.44 14.49 30.46
C GLY A 130 36.37 15.47 30.97
N LYS A 131 35.24 14.97 31.48
CA LYS A 131 34.16 15.77 32.09
C LYS A 131 34.12 15.65 33.62
N GLY A 132 35.03 14.86 34.21
CA GLY A 132 35.03 14.58 35.64
C GLY A 132 33.87 13.68 36.10
N GLU A 133 33.20 12.99 35.18
CA GLU A 133 32.06 12.12 35.45
C GLU A 133 32.57 10.68 35.60
N PRO A 134 32.57 10.08 36.82
CA PRO A 134 32.88 8.67 36.99
C PRO A 134 31.78 7.80 36.39
N GLY A 135 32.08 6.51 36.18
CA GLY A 135 31.05 5.55 35.78
C GLY A 135 29.96 5.47 36.83
N HIS A 136 28.70 5.51 36.39
CA HIS A 136 27.53 5.59 37.25
C HIS A 136 26.33 4.90 36.59
N ARG A 137 25.16 4.96 37.22
CA ARG A 137 23.93 4.35 36.70
C ARG A 137 22.85 5.38 36.43
N HIS A 138 22.12 5.19 35.35
CA HIS A 138 20.84 5.86 35.15
C HIS A 138 19.70 4.94 35.60
N PHE A 139 18.72 5.54 36.27
CA PHE A 139 17.43 4.94 36.58
C PHE A 139 16.39 5.59 35.65
N ASP A 140 16.19 4.97 34.50
CA ASP A 140 15.42 5.55 33.40
C ASP A 140 13.94 5.19 33.53
N LEU A 141 13.12 6.18 33.87
CA LEU A 141 11.67 6.05 33.99
C LEU A 141 11.02 6.37 32.63
N ARG A 142 10.42 5.36 32.00
CA ARG A 142 9.92 5.47 30.62
C ARG A 142 8.41 5.65 30.59
N PHE A 143 7.95 6.82 30.17
CA PHE A 143 6.54 7.19 30.13
C PHE A 143 5.92 6.91 28.75
N LEU A 144 4.67 6.46 28.73
CA LEU A 144 3.98 6.04 27.51
C LEU A 144 3.00 7.11 27.01
N PHE A 145 3.16 7.47 25.74
CA PHE A 145 2.34 8.48 25.06
C PHE A 145 1.84 7.96 23.72
N ARG A 146 0.71 8.49 23.28
CA ARG A 146 0.14 8.30 21.94
C ARG A 146 0.23 9.60 21.14
N LEU A 147 0.74 9.52 19.92
CA LEU A 147 0.78 10.64 18.97
C LEU A 147 -0.60 10.91 18.37
N HIS A 148 -0.98 12.18 18.22
CA HIS A 148 -2.23 12.59 17.58
C HIS A 148 -2.17 12.45 16.04
N THR A 149 -3.23 11.89 15.44
CA THR A 149 -3.38 11.65 13.99
C THR A 149 -3.43 12.93 13.15
N ALA A 150 -3.88 14.06 13.72
CA ALA A 150 -4.20 15.30 12.98
C ALA A 150 -3.00 16.24 12.71
N ASN A 151 -1.80 15.92 13.19
CA ASN A 151 -0.64 16.80 13.00
C ASN A 151 0.35 16.16 12.03
N GLU A 152 0.57 16.78 10.87
CA GLU A 152 1.84 16.65 10.14
C GLU A 152 2.95 17.23 11.03
N VAL A 153 3.44 16.43 11.99
CA VAL A 153 4.50 16.89 12.89
C VAL A 153 5.79 16.91 12.08
N LYS A 154 6.25 18.12 11.74
CA LYS A 154 7.60 18.33 11.20
C LYS A 154 8.61 17.98 12.30
N VAL A 155 9.21 16.81 12.17
CA VAL A 155 10.31 16.36 13.01
C VAL A 155 11.54 17.21 12.70
N SER A 156 12.14 17.82 13.72
CA SER A 156 13.39 18.57 13.62
C SER A 156 14.38 18.00 14.62
N LEU A 157 15.53 17.54 14.14
CA LEU A 157 16.56 16.94 14.97
C LEU A 157 17.33 18.01 15.74
N GLN A 158 17.63 17.73 17.01
CA GLN A 158 18.75 18.38 17.68
C GLN A 158 20.05 17.68 17.26
N GLU A 159 20.75 18.27 16.31
CA GLU A 159 21.93 17.67 15.68
C GLU A 159 23.11 17.47 16.65
N GLU A 160 23.10 18.12 17.83
CA GLU A 160 24.10 17.92 18.87
C GLU A 160 23.98 16.60 19.63
N GLU A 161 22.78 16.02 19.73
CA GLU A 161 22.50 14.84 20.56
C GLU A 161 21.94 13.66 19.75
N VAL A 162 21.24 13.94 18.65
CA VAL A 162 20.54 12.94 17.84
C VAL A 162 20.98 12.99 16.38
N ALA A 163 21.47 11.86 15.88
CA ALA A 163 21.91 11.69 14.48
C ALA A 163 20.76 11.34 13.52
N GLY A 164 19.60 10.97 14.04
CA GLY A 164 18.45 10.56 13.23
C GLY A 164 17.30 10.02 14.07
N ILE A 165 16.13 9.95 13.44
CA ILE A 165 14.89 9.43 14.05
C ILE A 165 14.36 8.28 13.21
N GLU A 166 13.84 7.26 13.88
CA GLU A 166 13.25 6.09 13.26
C GLU A 166 11.99 5.62 14.01
N TRP A 167 10.92 5.35 13.27
CA TRP A 167 9.72 4.72 13.80
C TRP A 167 9.80 3.20 13.63
N ARG A 168 9.83 2.46 14.75
CA ARG A 168 10.02 1.00 14.75
C ARG A 168 8.81 0.25 15.29
N PRO A 169 8.43 -0.91 14.73
CA PRO A 169 7.40 -1.76 15.31
C PRO A 169 7.69 -2.13 16.78
N VAL A 170 6.62 -2.31 17.58
CA VAL A 170 6.70 -2.65 19.01
C VAL A 170 7.56 -3.90 19.29
N ASP A 171 7.50 -4.92 18.43
CA ASP A 171 8.28 -6.16 18.56
C ASP A 171 9.79 -5.97 18.34
N ARG A 172 10.20 -4.81 17.82
CA ARG A 172 11.61 -4.41 17.62
C ARG A 172 12.15 -3.48 18.70
N ALA A 173 11.39 -3.23 19.78
CA ALA A 173 11.91 -2.52 20.95
C ALA A 173 13.16 -3.23 21.49
N ALA A 174 14.24 -2.47 21.72
CA ALA A 174 15.55 -3.00 22.07
C ALA A 174 15.57 -3.66 23.47
N SER A 175 14.84 -3.08 24.42
CA SER A 175 14.70 -3.65 25.78
C SER A 175 13.71 -4.81 25.78
N PRO A 176 14.11 -6.02 26.25
CA PRO A 176 13.20 -7.16 26.39
C PRO A 176 12.03 -6.90 27.35
N SER A 177 12.26 -6.23 28.48
CA SER A 177 11.21 -5.92 29.48
C SER A 177 10.17 -4.98 28.87
N LEU A 178 10.64 -3.91 28.23
CA LEU A 178 9.82 -2.93 27.55
C LEU A 178 9.00 -3.60 26.44
N ARG A 179 9.64 -4.42 25.60
CA ARG A 179 8.97 -5.16 24.53
C ARG A 179 7.87 -6.06 25.07
N GLU A 180 8.13 -6.84 26.12
CA GLU A 180 7.12 -7.71 26.72
C GLU A 180 5.92 -6.92 27.25
N LYS A 181 6.15 -5.78 27.90
CA LYS A 181 5.09 -4.91 28.41
C LYS A 181 4.28 -4.26 27.29
N LEU A 182 4.94 -3.80 26.23
CA LEU A 182 4.27 -3.23 25.06
C LEU A 182 3.45 -4.28 24.29
N LEU A 183 3.87 -5.54 24.28
CA LEU A 183 3.10 -6.64 23.70
C LEU A 183 1.93 -7.07 24.59
N LYS A 184 2.06 -6.95 25.92
CA LYS A 184 1.01 -7.25 26.91
C LYS A 184 0.02 -6.11 27.14
N LEU A 185 0.44 -4.88 26.87
CA LEU A 185 -0.48 -3.78 26.65
C LEU A 185 -1.45 -4.32 25.61
N SER A 186 -2.68 -4.59 26.06
CA SER A 186 -3.80 -4.53 25.14
C SER A 186 -3.69 -3.12 24.60
N LEU A 187 -3.08 -2.97 23.44
CA LEU A 187 -3.16 -1.76 22.66
C LEU A 187 -4.66 -1.66 22.40
N GLN A 188 -5.39 -1.10 23.36
CA GLN A 188 -6.71 -0.55 23.20
C GLN A 188 -6.49 0.65 22.29
N VAL A 189 -6.05 0.38 21.06
CA VAL A 189 -6.76 0.93 19.93
C VAL A 189 -8.16 0.41 20.13
N GLU A 190 -9.05 1.28 20.59
CA GLU A 190 -10.42 1.43 20.11
C GLU A 190 -11.20 2.32 21.11
N PRO A 191 -11.90 3.37 20.64
CA PRO A 191 -12.57 3.43 19.34
C PRO A 191 -12.07 4.59 18.46
N GLU A 192 -11.38 4.26 17.36
CA GLU A 192 -11.32 5.12 16.16
C GLU A 192 -11.22 4.25 14.90
N THR A 193 -10.66 3.03 15.00
CA THR A 193 -10.61 2.05 13.91
C THR A 193 -11.84 1.16 13.92
N THR A 194 -12.98 1.63 13.40
CA THR A 194 -14.13 0.73 13.24
C THR A 194 -13.88 -0.34 12.17
N ASN A 195 -12.82 -0.25 11.38
CA ASN A 195 -12.66 -1.09 10.19
C ASN A 195 -11.42 -1.98 10.31
N ALA A 196 -11.49 -3.19 9.76
CA ALA A 196 -10.38 -4.13 9.72
C ALA A 196 -10.27 -4.80 8.34
N SER A 197 -9.04 -4.92 7.82
CA SER A 197 -8.75 -5.51 6.51
C SER A 197 -7.61 -6.51 6.55
N ALA A 198 -7.61 -7.45 5.61
CA ALA A 198 -6.64 -8.52 5.50
C ALA A 198 -5.64 -8.29 4.35
N LEU A 199 -4.36 -8.20 4.70
CA LEU A 199 -3.25 -8.27 3.76
C LEU A 199 -2.83 -9.74 3.55
N ILE A 200 -3.42 -10.38 2.55
CA ILE A 200 -3.22 -11.80 2.28
C ILE A 200 -2.12 -12.00 1.23
N TYR A 201 -1.17 -12.88 1.52
CA TYR A 201 -0.06 -13.20 0.61
C TYR A 201 0.13 -14.70 0.42
N ASN A 202 0.79 -15.08 -0.68
CA ASN A 202 1.15 -16.47 -0.98
C ASN A 202 2.68 -16.72 -0.98
N ASP A 203 3.06 -17.96 -1.26
CA ASP A 203 4.46 -18.41 -1.23
C ASP A 203 5.28 -17.88 -2.41
N ARG A 204 4.61 -17.45 -3.47
CA ARG A 204 5.21 -16.83 -4.65
C ARG A 204 5.51 -15.34 -4.43
N GLY A 205 5.13 -14.79 -3.27
CA GLY A 205 5.33 -13.38 -2.96
C GLY A 205 4.28 -12.45 -3.58
N GLU A 206 3.13 -12.99 -3.99
CA GLU A 206 2.01 -12.23 -4.52
C GLU A 206 0.99 -11.92 -3.41
N TYR A 207 0.17 -10.90 -3.64
CA TYR A 207 -0.84 -10.40 -2.71
C TYR A 207 -2.23 -10.52 -3.32
N LEU A 208 -3.18 -10.99 -2.52
CA LEU A 208 -4.57 -11.16 -2.94
C LEU A 208 -5.26 -9.82 -2.80
N LEU A 209 -5.69 -9.25 -3.91
CA LEU A 209 -6.44 -8.01 -3.94
C LEU A 209 -7.84 -8.27 -4.47
N HIS A 210 -8.78 -7.46 -3.99
CA HIS A 210 -10.17 -7.45 -4.34
C HIS A 210 -10.49 -6.21 -5.17
N LEU A 211 -11.06 -6.40 -6.37
CA LEU A 211 -11.63 -5.30 -7.15
C LEU A 211 -13.02 -4.97 -6.62
N ARG A 212 -13.16 -3.81 -5.97
CA ARG A 212 -14.42 -3.36 -5.37
C ARG A 212 -15.52 -3.20 -6.43
N ASP A 213 -16.77 -3.33 -6.00
CA ASP A 213 -17.93 -2.97 -6.80
C ASP A 213 -17.84 -1.53 -7.33
N TYR A 214 -18.65 -1.22 -8.34
CA TYR A 214 -18.76 0.14 -8.85
C TYR A 214 -20.12 0.76 -8.51
N PHE A 215 -20.28 1.16 -7.24
CA PHE A 215 -21.45 1.90 -6.73
C PHE A 215 -21.04 3.29 -6.19
N PRO A 216 -20.78 4.29 -7.07
CA PRO A 216 -20.34 5.62 -6.64
C PRO A 216 -21.32 6.29 -5.68
N GLY A 217 -20.80 6.82 -4.57
CA GLY A 217 -21.58 7.50 -3.52
C GLY A 217 -22.28 6.55 -2.53
N GLU A 218 -22.25 5.25 -2.78
CA GLU A 218 -22.78 4.22 -1.87
C GLU A 218 -21.66 3.47 -1.16
N ILE A 219 -20.53 3.24 -1.86
CA ILE A 219 -19.34 2.61 -1.31
C ILE A 219 -18.11 3.50 -1.52
N TRP A 220 -17.13 3.31 -0.64
CA TRP A 220 -15.85 3.98 -0.75
C TRP A 220 -15.04 3.44 -1.94
N GLU A 221 -14.38 4.34 -2.66
CA GLU A 221 -13.42 4.00 -3.72
C GLU A 221 -13.97 2.98 -4.74
N PRO A 222 -15.12 3.26 -5.38
CA PRO A 222 -15.77 2.33 -6.30
C PRO A 222 -14.86 1.98 -7.49
N GLY A 223 -14.74 0.68 -7.78
CA GLY A 223 -13.90 0.14 -8.85
C GLY A 223 -12.39 0.31 -8.63
N MET A 224 -11.95 0.46 -7.38
CA MET A 224 -10.54 0.39 -6.98
C MET A 224 -10.19 -1.04 -6.54
N TRP A 225 -8.94 -1.43 -6.74
CA TRP A 225 -8.37 -2.60 -6.09
C TRP A 225 -8.06 -2.25 -4.63
N SER A 226 -8.43 -3.14 -3.72
CA SER A 226 -8.26 -2.95 -2.28
C SER A 226 -8.06 -4.29 -1.58
N LEU A 227 -7.88 -4.24 -0.27
CA LEU A 227 -7.86 -5.42 0.60
C LEU A 227 -9.29 -5.88 0.88
N LEU A 228 -9.45 -7.17 1.22
CA LEU A 228 -10.70 -7.68 1.76
C LEU A 228 -10.86 -7.20 3.21
N GLY A 229 -12.09 -6.89 3.61
CA GLY A 229 -12.39 -6.42 4.96
C GLY A 229 -13.38 -5.27 4.99
N GLY A 230 -13.81 -4.94 6.20
CA GLY A 230 -14.97 -4.11 6.41
C GLY A 230 -15.09 -3.58 7.83
N GLY A 231 -16.28 -3.04 8.10
CA GLY A 231 -16.60 -2.36 9.35
C GLY A 231 -16.97 -3.33 10.46
N ARG A 232 -16.71 -2.92 11.69
CA ARG A 232 -17.01 -3.67 12.89
C ARG A 232 -18.52 -3.69 13.11
N GLU A 233 -19.04 -4.89 13.33
CA GLU A 233 -20.44 -5.09 13.68
C GLU A 233 -20.62 -5.37 15.19
N SER A 234 -21.86 -5.31 15.65
CA SER A 234 -22.19 -5.45 17.09
C SER A 234 -21.78 -6.80 17.70
N GLN A 235 -21.69 -7.84 16.88
CA GLN A 235 -21.26 -9.18 17.25
C GLN A 235 -19.73 -9.34 17.30
N ASP A 236 -18.98 -8.39 16.75
CA ASP A 236 -17.53 -8.48 16.66
C ASP A 236 -16.89 -8.12 18.01
N VAL A 237 -16.37 -9.14 18.70
CA VAL A 237 -15.72 -8.97 20.01
C VAL A 237 -14.37 -8.26 19.87
N THR A 238 -13.66 -8.48 18.76
CA THR A 238 -12.36 -7.86 18.45
C THR A 238 -12.27 -7.53 16.96
N LEU A 239 -11.33 -6.67 16.55
CA LEU A 239 -11.08 -6.38 15.13
C LEU A 239 -10.55 -7.60 14.36
N GLU A 240 -9.91 -8.55 15.06
CA GLU A 240 -9.59 -9.85 14.47
C GLU A 240 -10.87 -10.63 14.13
N HIS A 241 -11.89 -10.60 14.99
CA HIS A 241 -13.20 -11.18 14.67
C HIS A 241 -13.86 -10.47 13.48
N THR A 242 -13.75 -9.13 13.42
CA THR A 242 -14.25 -8.35 12.27
C THR A 242 -13.62 -8.84 10.97
N VAL A 243 -12.28 -8.81 10.84
CA VAL A 243 -11.64 -9.23 9.58
C VAL A 243 -11.89 -10.70 9.25
N ARG A 244 -12.00 -11.60 10.25
CA ARG A 244 -12.34 -13.01 10.03
C ARG A 244 -13.75 -13.17 9.49
N ARG A 245 -14.72 -12.43 10.03
CA ARG A 245 -16.10 -12.42 9.55
C ARG A 245 -16.15 -11.92 8.11
N GLU A 246 -15.52 -10.78 7.82
CA GLU A 246 -15.51 -10.18 6.48
C GLU A 246 -14.88 -11.12 5.45
N LEU A 247 -13.74 -11.76 5.77
CA LEU A 247 -13.14 -12.75 4.86
C LEU A 247 -14.07 -13.94 4.57
N ALA A 248 -14.79 -14.42 5.57
CA ALA A 248 -15.73 -15.52 5.42
C ALA A 248 -16.98 -15.12 4.63
N GLU A 249 -17.50 -13.92 4.87
CA GLU A 249 -18.70 -13.38 4.23
C GLU A 249 -18.44 -12.95 2.79
N GLU A 250 -17.40 -12.12 2.56
CA GLU A 250 -17.05 -11.55 1.27
C GLU A 250 -16.48 -12.59 0.30
N ALA A 251 -15.62 -13.50 0.79
CA ALA A 251 -14.82 -14.38 -0.09
C ALA A 251 -14.87 -15.87 0.29
N GLY A 252 -15.56 -16.26 1.36
CA GLY A 252 -15.55 -17.64 1.86
C GLY A 252 -14.18 -18.11 2.34
N LEU A 253 -13.32 -17.18 2.77
CA LEU A 253 -11.97 -17.45 3.24
C LEU A 253 -11.93 -17.67 4.75
N ASP A 254 -11.27 -18.75 5.16
CA ASP A 254 -10.88 -19.00 6.55
C ASP A 254 -9.36 -19.12 6.63
N ILE A 255 -8.71 -18.13 7.24
CA ILE A 255 -7.26 -18.06 7.40
C ILE A 255 -6.94 -18.18 8.88
N ALA A 256 -6.39 -19.32 9.29
CA ALA A 256 -6.10 -19.61 10.69
C ALA A 256 -5.11 -18.60 11.31
N ASP A 257 -4.02 -18.29 10.60
CA ASP A 257 -2.90 -17.50 11.10
C ASP A 257 -3.00 -16.03 10.68
N LEU A 258 -4.05 -15.33 11.09
CA LEU A 258 -4.12 -13.88 10.97
C LEU A 258 -3.34 -13.21 12.10
N THR A 259 -2.38 -12.37 11.75
CA THR A 259 -1.57 -11.63 12.72
C THR A 259 -1.69 -10.13 12.49
N PRO A 260 -1.79 -9.31 13.56
CA PRO A 260 -1.77 -7.86 13.42
C PRO A 260 -0.49 -7.39 12.72
N PHE A 261 -0.62 -6.50 11.73
CA PHE A 261 0.51 -5.97 10.97
C PHE A 261 0.68 -4.45 11.13
N GLY A 262 -0.42 -3.70 11.21
CA GLY A 262 -0.38 -2.25 11.42
C GLY A 262 -1.73 -1.61 11.15
N THR A 263 -1.72 -0.30 10.92
CA THR A 263 -2.92 0.46 10.54
C THR A 263 -2.72 1.03 9.13
N GLU A 264 -3.78 1.11 8.33
CA GLU A 264 -3.84 1.90 7.11
C GLU A 264 -4.81 3.07 7.32
N TYR A 265 -4.62 4.16 6.60
CA TYR A 265 -5.57 5.27 6.60
C TYR A 265 -6.16 5.39 5.21
N ALA A 266 -7.48 5.36 5.13
CA ALA A 266 -8.18 5.67 3.90
C ALA A 266 -8.94 6.99 4.08
N SER A 267 -9.05 7.77 3.00
CA SER A 267 -9.65 9.12 3.01
C SER A 267 -10.93 9.15 2.18
N ASP A 268 -12.02 9.64 2.76
CA ASP A 268 -13.29 9.76 2.03
C ASP A 268 -13.28 10.96 1.07
N ASP A 269 -14.31 11.06 0.23
CA ASP A 269 -14.45 12.14 -0.74
C ASP A 269 -14.58 13.54 -0.07
N THR A 270 -14.80 13.58 1.25
CA THR A 270 -14.87 14.80 2.05
C THR A 270 -13.54 15.15 2.73
N GLY A 271 -12.52 14.30 2.58
CA GLY A 271 -11.20 14.44 3.21
C GLY A 271 -11.14 13.89 4.63
N THR A 272 -12.18 13.20 5.10
CA THR A 272 -12.19 12.54 6.40
C THR A 272 -11.36 11.27 6.32
N VAL A 273 -10.35 11.18 7.17
CA VAL A 273 -9.42 10.04 7.20
C VAL A 273 -9.91 9.04 8.24
N VAL A 274 -10.18 7.79 7.82
CA VAL A 274 -10.61 6.71 8.70
C VAL A 274 -9.48 5.68 8.83
N PRO A 275 -9.10 5.30 10.05
CA PRO A 275 -8.07 4.30 10.26
C PRO A 275 -8.66 2.88 10.12
N ILE A 276 -7.89 1.99 9.49
CA ILE A 276 -8.23 0.59 9.20
C ILE A 276 -7.16 -0.30 9.82
N ALA A 277 -7.54 -1.23 10.71
CA ALA A 277 -6.61 -2.20 11.27
C ALA A 277 -6.25 -3.28 10.23
N ILE A 278 -4.96 -3.48 9.98
CA ILE A 278 -4.45 -4.44 9.00
C ILE A 278 -3.96 -5.70 9.68
N TYR A 279 -4.51 -6.84 9.25
CA TYR A 279 -4.06 -8.18 9.63
C TYR A 279 -3.40 -8.87 8.45
N THR A 280 -2.28 -9.53 8.67
CA THR A 280 -1.61 -10.31 7.63
C THR A 280 -1.96 -11.78 7.74
N GLY A 281 -2.14 -12.43 6.59
CA GLY A 281 -2.47 -13.85 6.52
C GLY A 281 -1.79 -14.52 5.33
N ARG A 282 -1.41 -15.79 5.50
CA ARG A 282 -0.83 -16.59 4.42
C ARG A 282 -1.88 -17.52 3.83
N TRP A 283 -2.04 -17.48 2.50
CA TRP A 283 -2.94 -18.37 1.79
C TRP A 283 -2.44 -18.64 0.36
N ASN A 284 -2.53 -19.89 -0.11
CA ASN A 284 -1.95 -20.35 -1.38
C ASN A 284 -2.99 -20.88 -2.37
N GLY A 285 -4.27 -20.65 -2.13
CA GLY A 285 -5.33 -21.15 -3.02
C GLY A 285 -5.49 -20.35 -4.30
N ASP A 286 -6.46 -20.78 -5.12
CA ASP A 286 -6.81 -20.13 -6.38
C ASP A 286 -7.98 -19.14 -6.15
N PRO A 287 -7.77 -17.83 -6.33
CA PRO A 287 -8.80 -16.81 -6.13
C PRO A 287 -10.06 -17.04 -6.97
N ARG A 288 -9.91 -17.69 -8.13
CA ARG A 288 -11.02 -17.96 -9.06
C ARG A 288 -11.99 -19.02 -8.54
N GLN A 289 -11.62 -19.75 -7.50
CA GLN A 289 -12.47 -20.75 -6.85
C GLN A 289 -13.26 -20.15 -5.67
N LEU A 290 -12.93 -18.94 -5.24
CA LEU A 290 -13.63 -18.26 -4.17
C LEU A 290 -14.93 -17.67 -4.70
N ARG A 291 -15.98 -17.75 -3.88
CA ARG A 291 -17.27 -17.16 -4.21
C ARG A 291 -17.35 -15.78 -3.56
N LEU A 292 -17.25 -14.75 -4.40
CA LEU A 292 -17.45 -13.38 -3.96
C LEU A 292 -18.93 -13.09 -3.71
N THR A 293 -19.22 -12.46 -2.59
CA THR A 293 -20.55 -11.90 -2.28
C THR A 293 -20.55 -10.37 -2.36
N GLU A 294 -19.39 -9.74 -2.19
CA GLU A 294 -19.13 -8.31 -2.37
C GLU A 294 -17.99 -8.13 -3.39
N GLY A 295 -18.15 -7.17 -4.30
CA GLY A 295 -17.25 -6.80 -5.38
C GLY A 295 -17.05 -7.80 -6.52
N VAL A 296 -16.11 -7.48 -7.42
CA VAL A 296 -16.13 -7.95 -8.81
C VAL A 296 -15.22 -9.14 -9.03
N MET A 297 -14.00 -9.11 -8.49
CA MET A 297 -13.04 -10.20 -8.66
C MET A 297 -11.91 -10.17 -7.63
N LEU A 298 -11.31 -11.33 -7.40
CA LEU A 298 -10.08 -11.50 -6.64
C LEU A 298 -8.95 -11.93 -7.56
N ALA A 299 -7.75 -11.37 -7.37
CA ALA A 299 -6.58 -11.75 -8.14
C ALA A 299 -5.29 -11.59 -7.33
N TRP A 300 -4.28 -12.37 -7.74
CA TRP A 300 -2.93 -12.30 -7.20
C TRP A 300 -2.11 -11.26 -7.96
N PHE A 301 -1.40 -10.40 -7.23
CA PHE A 301 -0.49 -9.42 -7.81
C PHE A 301 0.88 -9.42 -7.13
N ALA A 302 1.95 -9.38 -7.91
CA ALA A 302 3.27 -9.10 -7.39
C ALA A 302 3.37 -7.62 -6.97
N PRO A 303 4.15 -7.28 -5.92
CA PRO A 303 4.37 -5.89 -5.51
C PRO A 303 4.84 -4.97 -6.64
N ASP A 304 5.61 -5.51 -7.58
CA ASP A 304 6.12 -4.76 -8.74
C ASP A 304 5.03 -4.43 -9.75
N ASP A 305 3.92 -5.16 -9.79
CA ASP A 305 2.80 -4.93 -10.71
C ASP A 305 1.76 -3.94 -10.20
N LEU A 306 1.81 -3.54 -8.92
CA LEU A 306 0.78 -2.67 -8.31
C LEU A 306 0.65 -1.31 -9.00
N HIS A 307 1.73 -0.78 -9.61
CA HIS A 307 1.71 0.48 -10.35
C HIS A 307 0.79 0.45 -11.59
N ARG A 308 0.34 -0.74 -12.01
CA ARG A 308 -0.58 -0.94 -13.15
C ARG A 308 -2.04 -0.96 -12.71
N LEU A 309 -2.30 -1.02 -11.41
CA LEU A 309 -3.64 -1.16 -10.85
C LEU A 309 -4.19 0.21 -10.47
N ARG A 310 -5.52 0.32 -10.52
CA ARG A 310 -6.23 1.44 -9.90
C ARG A 310 -6.40 1.12 -8.42
N ILE A 311 -5.40 1.44 -7.62
CA ILE A 311 -5.28 1.11 -6.19
C ILE A 311 -4.85 2.36 -5.43
N ALA A 312 -5.24 2.49 -4.16
CA ALA A 312 -4.78 3.59 -3.33
C ALA A 312 -3.25 3.52 -3.12
N ASP A 313 -2.59 4.68 -3.12
CA ASP A 313 -1.15 4.77 -2.89
C ASP A 313 -0.77 4.21 -1.50
N THR A 314 -1.64 4.44 -0.50
CA THR A 314 -1.49 3.90 0.86
C THR A 314 -1.47 2.38 0.89
N THR A 315 -2.35 1.74 0.12
CA THR A 315 -2.44 0.28 0.03
C THR A 315 -1.26 -0.28 -0.75
N SER A 316 -0.84 0.39 -1.82
CA SER A 316 0.37 0.02 -2.57
C SER A 316 1.62 0.07 -1.70
N ASP A 317 1.78 1.13 -0.91
CA ASP A 317 2.89 1.29 0.02
C ASP A 317 2.84 0.27 1.15
N LEU A 318 1.64 -0.06 1.65
CA LEU A 318 1.43 -1.12 2.63
C LEU A 318 1.94 -2.48 2.13
N VAL A 319 1.56 -2.87 0.91
CA VAL A 319 2.02 -4.11 0.29
C VAL A 319 3.55 -4.12 0.13
N ARG A 320 4.14 -3.03 -0.36
CA ARG A 320 5.60 -2.92 -0.54
C ARG A 320 6.35 -2.98 0.79
N ARG A 321 5.86 -2.32 1.84
CA ARG A 321 6.43 -2.39 3.20
C ARG A 321 6.39 -3.82 3.75
N HIS A 322 5.26 -4.50 3.61
CA HIS A 322 5.15 -5.89 4.04
C HIS A 322 6.11 -6.79 3.24
N ALA A 323 6.19 -6.62 1.92
CA ALA A 323 7.09 -7.40 1.06
C ALA A 323 8.57 -7.23 1.44
N ALA A 324 9.00 -6.00 1.73
CA ALA A 324 10.37 -5.67 2.13
C ALA A 324 10.75 -6.22 3.51
N GLY A 325 9.78 -6.37 4.42
CA GLY A 325 9.99 -6.89 5.78
C GLY A 325 10.12 -8.42 5.86
N ARG A 326 9.87 -9.14 4.77
CA ARG A 326 9.92 -10.61 4.76
C ARG A 326 11.37 -11.08 4.65
N PRO A 327 11.83 -12.03 5.50
CA PRO A 327 13.08 -12.72 5.25
C PRO A 327 13.01 -13.37 3.87
N THR A 328 14.01 -13.13 3.03
CA THR A 328 14.16 -13.81 1.75
C THR A 328 14.18 -15.32 2.01
N SER A 329 13.07 -15.98 1.69
CA SER A 329 12.99 -17.43 1.76
C SER A 329 13.98 -18.00 0.75
N THR A 330 15.12 -18.49 1.25
CA THR A 330 15.94 -19.46 0.55
C THR A 330 15.13 -20.74 0.38
N ALA A 331 14.36 -20.84 -0.70
CA ALA A 331 13.82 -22.10 -1.12
C ALA A 331 14.99 -23.08 -1.37
N PRO A 332 14.88 -24.37 -0.99
CA PRO A 332 15.92 -25.34 -1.26
C PRO A 332 16.07 -25.52 -2.78
N GLN A 333 17.27 -25.25 -3.28
CA GLN A 333 17.75 -25.91 -4.50
C GLN A 333 17.87 -27.40 -4.20
N SER A 334 16.89 -28.21 -4.60
CA SER A 334 17.09 -29.63 -4.97
C SER A 334 15.77 -30.29 -5.38
N GLY A 335 15.48 -30.19 -6.67
CA GLY A 335 14.77 -31.22 -7.40
C GLY A 335 15.54 -31.40 -8.70
N LEU A 336 16.08 -32.61 -8.93
CA LEU A 336 16.84 -32.97 -10.14
C LEU A 336 16.18 -32.40 -11.39
N PRO A 337 16.95 -31.90 -12.37
CA PRO A 337 16.38 -31.39 -13.60
C PRO A 337 15.63 -32.56 -14.25
N SER A 338 14.30 -32.45 -14.29
CA SER A 338 13.56 -33.02 -15.41
C SER A 338 14.28 -32.52 -16.66
N PRO A 339 14.50 -33.35 -17.71
CA PRO A 339 15.16 -32.87 -18.90
C PRO A 339 14.41 -31.62 -19.32
N GLU A 340 15.05 -30.45 -19.16
CA GLU A 340 14.53 -29.20 -19.62
C GLU A 340 14.38 -29.43 -21.11
N GLU A 341 13.14 -29.62 -21.58
CA GLU A 341 12.82 -29.21 -22.92
C GLU A 341 13.43 -27.81 -23.05
N PRO A 342 14.35 -27.61 -24.00
CA PRO A 342 15.14 -26.40 -24.05
C PRO A 342 14.17 -25.24 -24.08
N ARG A 343 14.04 -24.53 -22.95
CA ARG A 343 13.23 -23.32 -22.89
C ARG A 343 13.92 -22.37 -23.85
N PRO A 344 13.26 -21.98 -24.95
CA PRO A 344 13.86 -21.03 -25.87
C PRO A 344 14.23 -19.81 -25.04
N ALA A 345 15.48 -19.34 -25.19
CA ALA A 345 15.94 -18.14 -24.53
C ALA A 345 14.88 -17.05 -24.71
N SER A 346 14.43 -16.41 -23.62
CA SER A 346 13.51 -15.29 -23.70
C SER A 346 14.03 -14.32 -24.75
N PRO A 347 13.23 -13.94 -25.77
CA PRO A 347 13.70 -13.03 -26.81
C PRO A 347 14.26 -11.75 -26.16
N ASN A 348 15.49 -11.38 -26.51
CA ASN A 348 16.11 -10.18 -25.95
C ASN A 348 15.35 -8.91 -26.40
N GLY A 349 14.80 -8.17 -25.44
CA GLY A 349 14.35 -6.77 -25.61
C GLY A 349 12.84 -6.57 -25.81
N THR A 350 12.28 -5.56 -25.12
CA THR A 350 10.91 -5.08 -25.33
C THR A 350 10.75 -4.47 -26.72
N VAL A 351 9.77 -4.95 -27.48
CA VAL A 351 9.46 -4.42 -28.82
C VAL A 351 8.29 -3.44 -28.74
N LEU A 352 8.52 -2.21 -29.17
CA LEU A 352 7.46 -1.21 -29.30
C LEU A 352 6.48 -1.59 -30.41
N ASN A 353 5.20 -1.63 -30.08
CA ASN A 353 4.10 -1.91 -31.00
C ASN A 353 3.48 -0.61 -31.52
N VAL A 354 3.07 -0.58 -32.78
CA VAL A 354 2.23 0.50 -33.31
C VAL A 354 0.79 0.22 -32.94
N ILE A 355 0.08 1.20 -32.37
CA ILE A 355 -1.34 1.08 -32.06
C ILE A 355 -2.17 1.64 -33.22
N GLY A 356 -3.02 0.78 -33.80
CA GLY A 356 -4.05 1.17 -34.76
C GLY A 356 -5.43 1.05 -34.14
N VAL A 357 -6.35 1.94 -34.48
CA VAL A 357 -7.75 1.87 -34.06
C VAL A 357 -8.63 1.60 -35.27
N HIS A 358 -9.64 0.76 -35.11
CA HIS A 358 -10.53 0.32 -36.17
C HIS A 358 -11.98 0.43 -35.69
N LEU A 359 -12.84 1.04 -36.51
CA LEU A 359 -14.26 1.15 -36.21
C LEU A 359 -15.02 -0.03 -36.83
N TYR A 360 -15.58 -0.87 -35.95
CA TYR A 360 -16.57 -1.87 -36.29
C TYR A 360 -17.97 -1.26 -36.18
N LEU A 361 -18.41 -0.59 -37.25
CA LEU A 361 -19.73 0.04 -37.28
C LEU A 361 -20.76 -0.95 -37.84
N GLU A 362 -21.59 -1.50 -36.97
CA GLU A 362 -22.63 -2.48 -37.29
C GLU A 362 -24.02 -1.84 -37.22
N ARG A 363 -24.81 -1.99 -38.27
CA ARG A 363 -26.23 -1.58 -38.29
C ARG A 363 -27.12 -2.62 -37.61
N PRO A 364 -28.33 -2.24 -37.18
CA PRO A 364 -29.28 -3.19 -36.59
C PRO A 364 -29.65 -4.39 -37.48
N ASP A 365 -29.42 -4.30 -38.79
CA ASP A 365 -29.60 -5.40 -39.74
C ASP A 365 -28.39 -6.36 -39.82
N GLY A 366 -27.35 -6.14 -39.00
CA GLY A 366 -26.13 -6.94 -38.93
C GLY A 366 -25.07 -6.58 -39.96
N THR A 367 -25.32 -5.61 -40.84
CA THR A 367 -24.34 -5.19 -41.85
C THR A 367 -23.27 -4.29 -41.26
N VAL A 368 -22.02 -4.44 -41.74
CA VAL A 368 -20.84 -3.73 -41.22
C VAL A 368 -20.27 -2.76 -42.23
N LEU A 369 -19.88 -1.57 -41.79
CA LEU A 369 -19.29 -0.55 -42.65
C LEU A 369 -17.85 -0.91 -43.03
N LEU A 370 -17.56 -0.89 -44.33
CA LEU A 370 -16.20 -0.94 -44.88
C LEU A 370 -15.97 0.24 -45.82
N GLY A 371 -14.72 0.70 -45.88
CA GLY A 371 -14.21 1.69 -46.80
C GLY A 371 -13.27 1.08 -47.83
N LEU A 372 -13.42 1.44 -49.10
CA LEU A 372 -12.51 1.06 -50.17
C LEU A 372 -11.34 2.03 -50.20
N ARG A 373 -10.14 1.53 -49.92
CA ARG A 373 -8.92 2.36 -49.88
C ARG A 373 -8.57 2.88 -51.27
N HIS A 374 -8.13 4.13 -51.34
CA HIS A 374 -7.76 4.78 -52.59
C HIS A 374 -6.63 3.99 -53.32
N PRO A 375 -6.63 3.93 -54.67
CA PRO A 375 -5.62 3.18 -55.43
C PRO A 375 -4.16 3.59 -55.18
N ASN A 376 -3.94 4.83 -54.72
CA ASN A 376 -2.61 5.36 -54.38
C ASN A 376 -2.20 5.09 -52.91
N SER A 377 -2.97 4.31 -52.15
CA SER A 377 -2.65 4.03 -50.75
C SER A 377 -1.34 3.26 -50.63
N THR A 378 -0.49 3.66 -49.67
CA THR A 378 0.79 2.98 -49.37
C THR A 378 0.59 1.58 -48.80
N PHE A 379 -0.56 1.33 -48.19
CA PHE A 379 -0.95 0.04 -47.62
C PHE A 379 -2.29 -0.39 -48.20
N ALA A 380 -2.34 -1.63 -48.73
CA ALA A 380 -3.53 -2.26 -49.29
C ALA A 380 -4.34 -1.35 -50.25
N PRO A 381 -3.73 -0.90 -51.37
CA PRO A 381 -4.43 -0.07 -52.36
C PRO A 381 -5.61 -0.84 -52.98
N SER A 382 -6.71 -0.15 -53.26
CA SER A 382 -7.92 -0.74 -53.85
C SER A 382 -8.43 -1.97 -53.10
N THR A 383 -8.32 -1.96 -51.77
CA THR A 383 -8.74 -3.04 -50.89
C THR A 383 -9.69 -2.49 -49.84
N TRP A 384 -10.77 -3.22 -49.53
CA TRP A 384 -11.71 -2.87 -48.46
C TRP A 384 -11.06 -3.01 -47.09
N HIS A 385 -11.45 -2.12 -46.17
CA HIS A 385 -11.00 -2.11 -44.79
C HIS A 385 -12.05 -1.43 -43.90
N THR A 386 -12.12 -1.74 -42.61
CA THR A 386 -12.79 -0.87 -41.62
C THR A 386 -12.20 0.53 -41.64
N LEU A 387 -13.01 1.53 -41.28
CA LEU A 387 -12.50 2.87 -40.96
C LEU A 387 -11.46 2.73 -39.86
N ALA A 388 -10.25 3.24 -40.11
CA ALA A 388 -9.12 2.97 -39.23
C ALA A 388 -8.09 4.08 -39.29
N GLY A 389 -7.48 4.37 -38.13
CA GLY A 389 -6.43 5.37 -38.00
C GLY A 389 -5.28 4.92 -37.11
N HIS A 390 -4.16 5.63 -37.24
CA HIS A 390 -2.99 5.45 -36.40
C HIS A 390 -3.17 6.25 -35.12
N CYS A 391 -3.06 5.59 -33.97
CA CYS A 391 -3.12 6.29 -32.70
C CYS A 391 -1.85 7.12 -32.52
N GLU A 392 -2.00 8.44 -32.48
CA GLU A 392 -0.91 9.38 -32.22
C GLU A 392 -0.73 9.57 -30.69
N GLN A 393 -0.38 10.78 -30.25
CA GLN A 393 -0.26 11.12 -28.83
C GLN A 393 -1.64 11.39 -28.20
N GLU A 394 -2.53 10.42 -28.29
CA GLU A 394 -3.90 10.44 -27.76
C GLU A 394 -4.30 9.05 -27.27
N ASN A 395 -5.43 8.92 -26.56
CA ASN A 395 -5.96 7.60 -26.21
C ASN A 395 -6.74 6.98 -27.37
N ALA A 396 -6.76 5.65 -27.46
CA ALA A 396 -7.35 4.91 -28.58
C ALA A 396 -8.83 5.30 -28.87
N ILE A 397 -9.64 5.56 -27.85
CA ILE A 397 -11.04 5.97 -28.05
C ILE A 397 -11.13 7.38 -28.62
N ALA A 398 -10.28 8.31 -28.15
CA ALA A 398 -10.22 9.66 -28.72
C ALA A 398 -9.77 9.63 -30.19
N CYS A 399 -8.76 8.81 -30.50
CA CYS A 399 -8.32 8.57 -31.87
C CYS A 399 -9.46 8.05 -32.74
N LEU A 400 -10.18 7.00 -32.29
CA LEU A 400 -11.30 6.44 -33.03
C LEU A 400 -12.39 7.48 -33.33
N ILE A 401 -12.77 8.29 -32.34
CA ILE A 401 -13.80 9.33 -32.48
C ILE A 401 -13.35 10.42 -33.46
N ARG A 402 -12.08 10.83 -33.38
CA ARG A 402 -11.48 11.80 -34.30
C ARG A 402 -11.51 11.27 -35.74
N GLU A 403 -10.98 10.07 -35.97
CA GLU A 403 -10.93 9.43 -37.29
C GLU A 403 -12.33 9.21 -37.88
N ALA A 404 -13.29 8.74 -37.06
CA ALA A 404 -14.67 8.56 -37.49
C ALA A 404 -15.32 9.88 -37.98
N ARG A 405 -14.98 10.99 -37.33
CA ARG A 405 -15.46 12.33 -37.68
C ARG A 405 -14.73 12.90 -38.90
N GLU A 406 -13.42 12.72 -38.99
CA GLU A 406 -12.56 13.24 -40.06
C GLU A 406 -12.80 12.50 -41.37
N GLU A 407 -12.77 11.16 -41.37
CA GLU A 407 -12.86 10.35 -42.59
C GLU A 407 -14.31 10.14 -43.07
N ALA A 408 -15.26 9.99 -42.14
CA ALA A 408 -16.64 9.58 -42.45
C ALA A 408 -17.72 10.55 -41.98
N GLY A 409 -17.38 11.62 -41.24
CA GLY A 409 -18.36 12.58 -40.72
C GLY A 409 -19.25 12.07 -39.59
N LEU A 410 -18.94 10.89 -39.05
CA LEU A 410 -19.70 10.24 -38.00
C LEU A 410 -19.41 10.91 -36.65
N ARG A 411 -20.45 11.08 -35.83
CA ARG A 411 -20.33 11.54 -34.45
C ARG A 411 -20.65 10.38 -33.52
N ILE A 412 -19.68 10.00 -32.71
CA ILE A 412 -19.77 8.91 -31.75
C ILE A 412 -19.42 9.48 -30.38
N GLU A 413 -20.27 9.25 -29.39
CA GLU A 413 -19.99 9.63 -28.01
C GLU A 413 -19.14 8.57 -27.33
N ARG A 414 -18.25 8.97 -26.41
CA ARG A 414 -17.30 8.07 -25.74
C ARG A 414 -17.97 6.87 -25.06
N GLN A 415 -19.14 7.08 -24.46
CA GLN A 415 -19.92 6.05 -23.75
C GLN A 415 -20.46 4.94 -24.67
N ASP A 416 -20.57 5.24 -25.97
CA ASP A 416 -21.12 4.33 -26.97
C ASP A 416 -20.03 3.49 -27.64
N VAL A 417 -18.76 3.69 -27.28
CA VAL A 417 -17.61 2.96 -27.81
C VAL A 417 -17.28 1.76 -26.92
N GLU A 418 -17.21 0.58 -27.52
CA GLU A 418 -16.89 -0.70 -26.86
C GLU A 418 -15.75 -1.40 -27.58
N LEU A 419 -14.71 -1.82 -26.86
CA LEU A 419 -13.65 -2.66 -27.45
C LEU A 419 -14.22 -4.06 -27.69
N VAL A 420 -14.23 -4.52 -28.94
CA VAL A 420 -14.82 -5.82 -29.32
C VAL A 420 -13.79 -6.82 -29.81
N HIS A 421 -12.61 -6.37 -30.23
CA HIS A 421 -11.53 -7.28 -30.63
C HIS A 421 -10.16 -6.59 -30.63
N VAL A 422 -9.11 -7.38 -30.44
CA VAL A 422 -7.71 -6.96 -30.58
C VAL A 422 -6.99 -7.92 -31.53
N VAL A 423 -6.36 -7.39 -32.57
CA VAL A 423 -5.48 -8.16 -33.46
C VAL A 423 -4.03 -7.76 -33.24
N HIS A 424 -3.21 -8.70 -32.78
CA HIS A 424 -1.76 -8.52 -32.68
C HIS A 424 -1.07 -9.10 -33.91
N HIS A 425 -0.60 -8.26 -34.82
CA HIS A 425 -0.13 -8.71 -36.14
C HIS A 425 1.21 -8.12 -36.56
N ILE A 426 1.90 -8.89 -37.40
CA ILE A 426 3.08 -8.46 -38.17
C ILE A 426 2.70 -8.54 -39.65
N ASP A 427 2.67 -7.40 -40.35
CA ASP A 427 2.25 -7.33 -41.77
C ASP A 427 3.19 -8.12 -42.69
N LYS A 428 4.51 -7.91 -42.55
CA LYS A 428 5.56 -8.68 -43.22
C LYS A 428 6.64 -9.07 -42.22
N ALA A 429 7.25 -10.23 -42.41
CA ALA A 429 8.32 -10.69 -41.54
C ALA A 429 9.43 -9.63 -41.40
N GLY A 430 9.69 -9.18 -40.16
CA GLY A 430 10.64 -8.12 -39.85
C GLY A 430 10.04 -6.72 -39.70
N ASP A 431 8.76 -6.52 -40.03
CA ASP A 431 8.06 -5.27 -39.73
C ASP A 431 7.86 -5.10 -38.22
N ARG A 432 7.70 -3.84 -37.79
CA ARG A 432 7.33 -3.53 -36.42
C ARG A 432 5.94 -4.11 -36.12
N PRO A 433 5.76 -4.86 -35.02
CA PRO A 433 4.47 -5.44 -34.69
C PRO A 433 3.44 -4.34 -34.39
N ARG A 434 2.18 -4.67 -34.68
CA ARG A 434 1.04 -3.77 -34.57
C ARG A 434 -0.05 -4.40 -33.72
N MET A 435 -0.70 -3.56 -32.93
CA MET A 435 -1.90 -3.91 -32.20
C MET A 435 -3.08 -3.11 -32.77
N GLY A 436 -3.95 -3.80 -33.50
CA GLY A 436 -5.18 -3.23 -34.03
C GLY A 436 -6.30 -3.39 -33.01
N LEU A 437 -6.78 -2.27 -32.46
CA LEU A 437 -7.89 -2.21 -31.51
C LEU A 437 -9.19 -1.97 -32.28
N PHE A 438 -10.09 -2.96 -32.30
CA PHE A 438 -11.39 -2.86 -32.96
C PHE A 438 -12.46 -2.45 -31.96
N PHE A 439 -13.12 -1.34 -32.22
CA PHE A 439 -14.16 -0.78 -31.39
C PHE A 439 -15.51 -0.80 -32.11
N ARG A 440 -16.54 -1.27 -31.43
CA ARG A 440 -17.94 -1.15 -31.86
C ARG A 440 -18.51 0.17 -31.34
N ALA A 441 -19.24 0.87 -32.20
CA ALA A 441 -20.09 1.99 -31.78
C ALA A 441 -21.52 1.50 -31.61
N ARG A 442 -22.05 1.53 -30.38
CA ARG A 442 -23.42 1.14 -30.04
C ARG A 442 -24.46 2.16 -30.49
N ALA A 443 -24.07 3.42 -30.54
CA ALA A 443 -24.85 4.53 -31.08
C ALA A 443 -23.93 5.54 -31.76
N TRP A 444 -24.45 6.18 -32.82
CA TRP A 444 -23.77 7.26 -33.54
C TRP A 444 -24.80 8.14 -34.24
N SER A 445 -24.36 9.31 -34.72
CA SER A 445 -25.16 10.16 -35.60
C SER A 445 -24.38 10.59 -36.84
N GLY A 446 -25.11 10.87 -37.93
CA GLY A 446 -24.55 11.10 -39.26
C GLY A 446 -24.58 9.84 -40.12
N GLU A 447 -24.56 10.05 -41.44
CA GLU A 447 -24.35 8.98 -42.42
C GLU A 447 -22.88 9.01 -42.87
N PRO A 448 -22.27 7.86 -43.21
CA PRO A 448 -20.90 7.83 -43.72
C PRO A 448 -20.76 8.66 -45.00
N GLU A 449 -19.93 9.71 -44.94
CA GLU A 449 -19.61 10.60 -46.04
C GLU A 449 -18.14 10.43 -46.46
N LEU A 450 -17.81 10.55 -47.75
CA LEU A 450 -16.42 10.58 -48.21
C LEU A 450 -15.81 11.95 -47.94
N ARG A 451 -15.12 12.12 -46.81
CA ARG A 451 -14.50 13.39 -46.42
C ARG A 451 -13.02 13.51 -46.78
N GLU A 452 -12.35 12.37 -46.88
CA GLU A 452 -10.95 12.28 -47.31
C GLU A 452 -10.83 11.41 -48.59
N PRO A 453 -11.25 11.96 -49.74
CA PRO A 453 -11.34 11.21 -51.00
C PRO A 453 -9.97 10.74 -51.54
N ASP A 454 -8.88 11.30 -51.03
CA ASP A 454 -7.50 10.90 -51.30
C ASP A 454 -7.09 9.63 -50.53
N LYS A 455 -7.79 9.27 -49.45
CA LYS A 455 -7.54 8.06 -48.65
C LYS A 455 -8.57 6.96 -48.87
N CYS A 456 -9.84 7.31 -49.04
CA CYS A 456 -10.96 6.38 -49.21
C CYS A 456 -11.83 6.81 -50.41
N THR A 457 -12.23 5.88 -51.26
CA THR A 457 -13.03 6.16 -52.46
C THR A 457 -14.49 5.76 -52.36
N GLU A 458 -14.84 4.88 -51.42
CA GLU A 458 -16.21 4.40 -51.26
C GLU A 458 -16.46 3.90 -49.83
N TRP A 459 -17.62 4.21 -49.25
CA TRP A 459 -18.13 3.62 -48.02
C TRP A 459 -19.32 2.72 -48.33
N LYS A 460 -19.31 1.48 -47.83
CA LYS A 460 -20.39 0.51 -48.07
C LYS A 460 -20.61 -0.41 -46.87
N PHE A 461 -21.87 -0.71 -46.59
CA PHE A 461 -22.25 -1.73 -45.61
C PHE A 461 -22.27 -3.11 -46.27
N TRP A 462 -21.63 -4.08 -45.62
CA TRP A 462 -21.49 -5.45 -46.10
C TRP A 462 -22.07 -6.44 -45.08
N ASP A 463 -22.65 -7.53 -45.58
CA ASP A 463 -23.01 -8.67 -44.73
C ASP A 463 -21.72 -9.37 -44.27
N PRO A 464 -21.50 -9.56 -42.95
CA PRO A 464 -20.34 -10.29 -42.42
C PRO A 464 -20.18 -11.71 -42.99
N ALA A 465 -21.26 -12.36 -43.44
CA ALA A 465 -21.23 -13.67 -44.07
C ALA A 465 -20.89 -13.62 -45.58
N ALA A 466 -20.90 -12.44 -46.20
CA ALA A 466 -20.64 -12.22 -47.63
C ALA A 466 -19.69 -11.02 -47.87
N LEU A 467 -18.59 -10.99 -47.12
CA LEU A 467 -17.54 -9.97 -47.24
C LEU A 467 -16.84 -10.02 -48.60
N PRO A 468 -16.43 -8.87 -49.18
CA PRO A 468 -15.77 -8.82 -50.49
C PRO A 468 -14.45 -9.57 -50.48
N ASP A 469 -14.02 -10.16 -51.60
CA ASP A 469 -12.77 -10.94 -51.69
C ASP A 469 -11.53 -10.07 -51.38
N ASP A 470 -11.53 -8.84 -51.90
CA ASP A 470 -10.51 -7.80 -51.75
C ASP A 470 -10.66 -7.06 -50.41
N LEU A 471 -10.53 -7.78 -49.30
CA LEU A 471 -10.57 -7.25 -47.93
C LEU A 471 -9.22 -7.47 -47.24
N VAL A 472 -8.75 -6.45 -46.50
CA VAL A 472 -7.54 -6.55 -45.67
C VAL A 472 -7.64 -7.76 -44.75
N SER A 473 -6.60 -8.60 -44.74
CA SER A 473 -6.62 -9.94 -44.14
C SER A 473 -6.95 -9.92 -42.64
N TYR A 474 -6.30 -9.05 -41.86
CA TYR A 474 -6.58 -8.92 -40.43
C TYR A 474 -7.98 -8.36 -40.17
N THR A 475 -8.53 -7.57 -41.09
CA THR A 475 -9.89 -7.03 -40.98
C THR A 475 -10.91 -8.14 -41.15
N ARG A 476 -10.73 -8.99 -42.17
CA ARG A 476 -11.57 -10.18 -42.36
C ARG A 476 -11.53 -11.07 -41.13
N LEU A 477 -10.33 -11.33 -40.59
CA LEU A 477 -10.15 -12.10 -39.38
C LEU A 477 -10.89 -11.47 -38.20
N ALA A 478 -10.68 -10.19 -37.95
CA ALA A 478 -11.31 -9.46 -36.86
C ALA A 478 -12.85 -9.51 -36.95
N ILE A 479 -13.44 -9.28 -38.12
CA ILE A 479 -14.90 -9.36 -38.30
C ILE A 479 -15.41 -10.76 -37.95
N GLY A 480 -14.75 -11.82 -38.42
CA GLY A 480 -15.13 -13.19 -38.09
C GLY A 480 -15.02 -13.49 -36.59
N LYS A 481 -13.96 -12.98 -35.93
CA LYS A 481 -13.73 -13.15 -34.50
C LYS A 481 -14.73 -12.36 -33.64
N ILE A 482 -15.06 -11.14 -34.04
CA ILE A 482 -16.10 -10.30 -33.40
C ILE A 482 -17.45 -11.00 -33.44
N GLN A 483 -17.83 -11.58 -34.59
CA GLN A 483 -19.08 -12.32 -34.74
C GLN A 483 -19.15 -13.56 -33.83
N ASN A 484 -18.00 -14.17 -33.53
CA ASN A 484 -17.89 -15.30 -32.60
C ASN A 484 -17.72 -14.89 -31.13
N GLY A 485 -17.68 -13.60 -30.82
CA GLY A 485 -17.39 -13.10 -29.47
C GLY A 485 -15.97 -13.35 -28.98
N GLU A 486 -15.03 -13.60 -29.90
CA GLU A 486 -13.62 -13.81 -29.57
C GLU A 486 -12.90 -12.45 -29.46
N LEU A 487 -12.23 -12.18 -28.35
CA LEU A 487 -11.63 -10.85 -28.06
C LEU A 487 -10.22 -10.66 -28.63
N TYR A 488 -9.52 -11.72 -29.00
CA TYR A 488 -8.11 -11.65 -29.40
C TYR A 488 -7.80 -12.57 -30.58
N SER A 489 -6.92 -12.11 -31.47
CA SER A 489 -6.29 -12.94 -32.50
C SER A 489 -4.89 -12.44 -32.84
N GLU A 490 -4.09 -13.32 -33.46
CA GLU A 490 -2.72 -12.99 -33.88
C GLU A 490 -2.40 -13.55 -35.26
N THR A 491 -1.63 -12.79 -36.04
CA THR A 491 -1.27 -13.18 -37.42
C THR A 491 0.12 -12.68 -37.81
N GLY A 492 0.83 -13.44 -38.64
CA GLY A 492 2.14 -13.04 -39.15
C GLY A 492 3.30 -13.26 -38.17
N TRP A 493 3.02 -13.82 -36.99
CA TRP A 493 4.05 -14.28 -36.06
C TRP A 493 4.73 -15.54 -36.59
N PRO A 494 6.05 -15.69 -36.41
CA PRO A 494 6.74 -16.94 -36.70
C PRO A 494 6.18 -18.06 -35.82
N ALA A 495 6.02 -19.25 -36.42
CA ALA A 495 5.51 -20.45 -35.77
C ALA A 495 6.43 -20.98 -34.67
#